data_AF-A0A971AKD5-F1
#
_entry.id   AF-A0A971AKD5-F1
#
_cell.length_a   1.000
_cell.length_b   1.000
_cell.length_c   1.000
_cell.angle_alpha   90.00
_cell.angle_beta   90.00
_cell.angle_gamma   90.00
#
_symmetry.space_group_name_H-M   'P 1'
#
loop_
_entity.id
_entity.type
_entity.pdbx_description
1 polymer ?
#
loop_
_entity_poly.entity_id
_entity_poly.type
_entity_poly.pdbx_seq_one_letter_code
_entity_poly.pdbx_strand_id
1 'polypeptide(L)'
;MKVDELLKVYAREGNVKLVKQYIGTRKAIMDLAVDKVREFIGTADVGLDAESRDLLAIMIARSMVQSFSLGYGIGKIEGKTDKQIYL
;
A
#
# COMPACT_ATOMS: atom_id res chain seq x y z
N MET A 1 23.06 -11.60 -0.48
CA MET A 1 22.11 -10.83 -1.30
C MET A 1 22.42 -9.37 -1.13
N LYS A 2 22.33 -8.61 -2.22
CA LYS A 2 22.38 -7.15 -2.17
C LYS A 2 21.10 -6.61 -1.51
N VAL A 3 21.14 -5.37 -1.02
CA VAL A 3 20.01 -4.74 -0.30
C VAL A 3 18.76 -4.67 -1.18
N ASP A 4 18.90 -4.38 -2.47
CA ASP A 4 17.81 -4.32 -3.44
C ASP A 4 17.15 -5.69 -3.69
N GLU A 5 17.93 -6.77 -3.67
CA GLU A 5 17.40 -8.14 -3.76
C GLU A 5 16.63 -8.51 -2.49
N LEU A 6 17.15 -8.15 -1.30
CA LEU A 6 16.46 -8.37 -0.01
C LEU A 6 15.15 -7.59 0.05
N LEU A 7 15.16 -6.34 -0.43
CA LEU A 7 14.00 -5.48 -0.45
C LEU A 7 12.87 -6.08 -1.29
N LYS A 8 13.19 -6.61 -2.47
CA LYS A 8 12.20 -7.30 -3.33
C LYS A 8 11.61 -8.52 -2.65
N VAL A 9 12.43 -9.33 -1.97
CA VAL A 9 11.97 -10.52 -1.25
C VAL A 9 11.02 -10.13 -0.11
N TYR A 10 11.41 -9.17 0.73
CA TYR A 10 10.56 -8.76 1.85
C TYR A 10 9.34 -7.97 1.42
N ALA A 11 9.40 -7.19 0.34
CA ALA A 11 8.21 -6.57 -0.22
C ALA A 11 7.20 -7.63 -0.70
N ARG A 12 7.68 -8.69 -1.36
CA ARG A 12 6.82 -9.82 -1.74
C ARG A 12 6.23 -10.54 -0.53
N GLU A 13 7.02 -10.74 0.53
CA GLU A 13 6.53 -11.29 1.80
C GLU A 13 5.45 -10.41 2.43
N GLY A 14 5.69 -9.10 2.50
CA GLY A 14 4.74 -8.10 3.01
C GLY A 14 3.41 -8.14 2.24
N ASN A 15 3.47 -8.25 0.92
CA ASN A 15 2.28 -8.42 0.09
C ASN A 15 1.50 -9.70 0.43
N VAL A 16 2.20 -10.84 0.53
CA VAL A 16 1.58 -12.13 0.89
C VAL A 16 0.93 -12.06 2.27
N LYS A 17 1.59 -11.44 3.26
CA LYS A 17 1.02 -11.24 4.60
C LYS A 17 -0.18 -10.32 4.57
N LEU A 18 -0.11 -9.23 3.80
CA LEU A 18 -1.25 -8.32 3.63
C LEU A 18 -2.46 -9.08 3.07
N VAL A 19 -2.27 -9.97 2.09
CA VAL A 19 -3.34 -10.79 1.47
C VAL A 19 -3.84 -11.93 2.36
N LYS A 20 -3.00 -12.55 3.18
CA LYS A 20 -3.40 -13.74 3.95
C LYS A 20 -3.72 -13.48 5.41
N GLN A 21 -3.11 -12.46 6.02
CA GLN A 21 -3.07 -12.29 7.47
C GLN A 21 -3.65 -10.94 7.92
N TYR A 22 -3.46 -9.87 7.15
CA TYR A 22 -3.92 -8.53 7.52
C TYR A 22 -5.21 -8.12 6.81
N ILE A 23 -6.27 -8.92 7.02
CA ILE A 23 -7.59 -8.69 6.39
C ILE A 23 -8.15 -7.30 6.76
N GLY A 24 -8.04 -6.91 8.03
CA GLY A 24 -8.49 -5.59 8.50
C GLY A 24 -7.76 -4.44 7.79
N THR A 25 -6.44 -4.56 7.59
CA THR A 25 -5.64 -3.56 6.87
C THR A 25 -6.05 -3.47 5.40
N ARG A 26 -6.35 -4.59 4.72
CA ARG A 26 -6.86 -4.55 3.34
C ARG A 26 -8.20 -3.85 3.23
N LYS A 27 -9.11 -4.13 4.18
CA LYS A 27 -10.41 -3.46 4.22
C LYS A 27 -10.23 -1.95 4.41
N ALA A 28 -9.39 -1.55 5.38
CA ALA A 28 -9.08 -0.14 5.61
C ALA A 28 -8.45 0.54 4.39
N ILE A 29 -7.54 -0.14 3.66
CA ILE A 29 -6.98 0.37 2.40
C ILE A 29 -8.09 0.63 1.37
N MET A 30 -9.04 -0.29 1.23
CA MET A 30 -10.13 -0.12 0.27
C MET A 30 -11.08 1.02 0.69
N ASP A 31 -11.44 1.09 1.98
CA ASP A 31 -12.27 2.17 2.51
C ASP A 31 -11.61 3.54 2.26
N LEU A 32 -10.30 3.67 2.55
CA LEU A 32 -9.52 4.88 2.28
C LEU A 32 -9.44 5.19 0.78
N ALA A 33 -9.32 4.18 -0.07
CA ALA A 33 -9.27 4.38 -1.52
C ALA A 33 -10.60 4.94 -2.05
N VAL A 34 -11.73 4.45 -1.57
CA VAL A 34 -13.06 5.00 -1.91
C VAL A 34 -13.19 6.45 -1.45
N ASP A 35 -12.73 6.77 -0.24
CA ASP A 35 -12.75 8.16 0.24
C ASP A 35 -11.85 9.08 -0.62
N LYS A 36 -10.70 8.57 -1.08
CA LYS A 36 -9.84 9.30 -2.02
C LYS A 36 -10.49 9.51 -3.39
N VAL A 37 -11.32 8.59 -3.86
CA VAL A 37 -12.13 8.81 -5.08
C VAL A 37 -13.14 9.94 -4.86
N ARG A 38 -13.81 9.98 -3.71
CA ARG A 38 -14.75 11.07 -3.38
C ARG A 38 -14.05 12.42 -3.32
N GLU A 39 -12.87 12.46 -2.69
CA GLU A 39 -12.02 13.64 -2.62
C GLU A 39 -11.59 14.11 -4.02
N PHE A 40 -11.16 13.18 -4.88
CA PHE A 40 -10.81 13.47 -6.26
C PHE A 40 -11.97 14.09 -7.04
N ILE A 41 -13.16 13.48 -6.98
CA ILE A 41 -14.38 13.98 -7.62
C ILE A 41 -14.69 15.41 -7.16
N GLY A 42 -14.66 15.66 -5.85
CA GLY A 42 -14.96 16.98 -5.30
C GLY A 42 -13.90 18.03 -5.61
N THR A 43 -12.62 17.64 -5.63
CA THR A 43 -11.50 18.57 -5.89
C THR A 43 -11.36 18.91 -7.37
N ALA A 44 -11.55 17.92 -8.25
CA ALA A 44 -11.43 18.10 -9.68
C ALA A 44 -12.73 18.64 -10.33
N ASP A 45 -13.84 18.69 -9.57
CA ASP A 45 -15.17 19.06 -10.05
C ASP A 45 -15.60 18.23 -11.29
N VAL A 46 -15.42 16.91 -11.19
CA VAL A 46 -15.72 15.97 -12.28
C VAL A 46 -16.75 14.92 -11.88
N GLY A 47 -17.68 14.63 -12.78
CA GLY A 47 -18.55 13.45 -12.66
C GLY A 47 -17.84 12.19 -13.16
N LEU A 48 -17.96 11.09 -12.42
CA LEU A 48 -17.57 9.75 -12.86
C LEU A 48 -18.78 8.81 -12.75
N ASP A 49 -18.92 7.89 -13.70
CA ASP A 49 -19.86 6.77 -13.57
C ASP A 49 -19.40 5.76 -12.51
N ALA A 50 -20.24 4.78 -12.18
CA ALA A 50 -19.95 3.81 -11.13
C ALA A 50 -18.73 2.93 -11.45
N GLU A 51 -18.56 2.49 -12.69
CA GLU A 51 -17.46 1.63 -13.10
C GLU A 51 -16.13 2.39 -13.00
N SER A 52 -16.09 3.63 -13.50
CA SER A 52 -14.92 4.52 -13.41
C SER A 52 -14.51 4.79 -11.95
N ARG A 53 -15.49 4.96 -11.05
CA ARG A 53 -15.21 5.14 -9.60
C ARG A 53 -14.57 3.90 -8.99
N ASP A 54 -15.11 2.73 -9.29
CA ASP A 54 -14.61 1.45 -8.76
C ASP A 54 -13.19 1.18 -9.29
N LEU A 55 -12.95 1.43 -10.57
CA LEU A 55 -11.64 1.25 -11.20
C LEU A 55 -10.59 2.18 -10.58
N LEU A 56 -10.95 3.44 -10.34
CA LEU A 56 -10.07 4.41 -9.68
C LEU A 56 -9.79 4.01 -8.22
N ALA A 57 -10.80 3.58 -7.47
CA ALA A 57 -10.62 3.08 -6.11
C ALA A 57 -9.66 1.88 -6.07
N ILE A 58 -9.81 0.93 -7.00
CA ILE A 58 -8.91 -0.22 -7.13
C ILE A 58 -7.48 0.24 -7.44
N MET A 59 -7.28 1.21 -8.33
CA MET A 59 -5.94 1.74 -8.66
C MET A 59 -5.27 2.39 -7.44
N ILE A 60 -6.02 3.19 -6.68
CA ILE A 60 -5.52 3.82 -5.45
C ILE A 60 -5.18 2.76 -4.40
N ALA A 61 -6.08 1.81 -4.16
CA ALA A 61 -5.87 0.72 -3.22
C ALA A 61 -4.62 -0.11 -3.58
N ARG A 62 -4.41 -0.43 -4.85
CA ARG A 62 -3.21 -1.15 -5.32
C ARG A 62 -1.94 -0.35 -5.06
N SER A 63 -1.97 0.96 -5.22
CA SER A 63 -0.83 1.84 -4.94
C SER A 63 -0.50 1.87 -3.44
N MET A 64 -1.52 1.88 -2.58
CA MET A 64 -1.35 1.77 -1.12
C MET A 64 -0.79 0.40 -0.71
N VAL A 65 -1.26 -0.69 -1.31
CA VAL A 65 -0.73 -2.05 -1.10
C VAL A 65 0.76 -2.14 -1.47
N GLN A 66 1.16 -1.52 -2.59
CA GLN A 66 2.56 -1.46 -3.00
C GLN A 66 3.40 -0.68 -1.98
N SER A 67 2.90 0.47 -1.52
CA SER A 67 3.56 1.29 -0.50
C SER A 67 3.72 0.53 0.82
N PHE A 68 2.68 -0.15 1.29
CA PHE A 68 2.73 -1.01 2.47
C PHE A 68 3.80 -2.10 2.31
N SER A 69 3.80 -2.78 1.16
CA SER A 69 4.74 -3.87 0.89
C SER A 69 6.19 -3.39 0.90
N LEU A 70 6.44 -2.22 0.29
CA LEU A 70 7.76 -1.60 0.31
C LEU A 70 8.18 -1.19 1.72
N GLY A 71 7.30 -0.54 2.48
CA GLY A 71 7.54 -0.13 3.86
C GLY A 71 7.82 -1.33 4.79
N TYR A 72 7.09 -2.43 4.62
CA TYR A 72 7.37 -3.69 5.31
C TYR A 72 8.78 -4.19 4.99
N GLY A 73 9.19 -4.15 3.72
CA GLY A 73 10.51 -4.57 3.29
C GLY A 73 11.64 -3.72 3.87
N ILE A 74 11.49 -2.40 3.84
CA ILE A 74 12.44 -1.45 4.43
C ILE A 74 12.55 -1.70 5.94
N GLY A 75 11.44 -1.73 6.67
CA GLY A 75 11.44 -1.94 8.12
C GLY A 75 12.05 -3.28 8.53
N LYS A 76 11.88 -4.34 7.73
CA LYS A 76 12.56 -5.63 7.93
C LYS A 76 14.06 -5.57 7.73
N ILE A 77 14.54 -4.78 6.76
CA ILE A 77 15.98 -4.60 6.52
C ILE A 77 16.58 -3.78 7.64
N GLU A 78 15.97 -2.64 7.97
CA GLU A 78 16.45 -1.73 9.02
C GLU A 78 16.44 -2.40 10.39
N GLY A 79 15.38 -3.13 10.74
CA GLY A 79 15.30 -3.88 12.00
C GLY A 79 16.22 -5.11 12.09
N LYS A 80 16.89 -5.48 10.99
CA LYS A 80 18.00 -6.46 11.01
C LYS A 80 19.37 -5.81 11.17
N THR A 81 19.45 -4.49 11.10
CA THR A 81 20.70 -3.77 11.36
C THR A 81 20.74 -3.41 12.84
N ASP A 82 21.81 -3.76 13.54
CA ASP A 82 22.11 -3.27 14.90
C ASP A 82 22.51 -1.78 14.90
N LYS A 83 22.30 -1.06 13.79
CA LYS A 83 22.59 0.36 13.70
C LYS A 83 21.45 1.12 14.36
N GLN A 84 21.82 1.90 15.36
CA GLN A 84 20.92 2.78 16.08
C GLN A 84 20.16 3.66 15.09
N ILE A 85 18.83 3.51 15.06
CA ILE A 85 17.94 4.39 14.31
C ILE A 85 17.98 5.74 15.03
N TYR A 86 18.58 6.75 14.42
CA TYR A 86 18.44 8.13 14.84
C TYR A 86 17.10 8.64 14.28
N LEU A 87 16.09 8.69 15.13
CA LEU A 87 14.84 9.43 14.88
C LEU A 87 14.99 10.86 15.43
#